data_AF-A0A7S7LYZ6-F1
#
_entry.id   AF-A0A7S7LYZ6-F1
#
_cell.length_a   1.000
_cell.length_b   1.000
_cell.length_c   1.000
_cell.angle_alpha   90.00
_cell.angle_beta   90.00
_cell.angle_gamma   90.00
#
_symmetry.space_group_name_H-M   'P 1'
#
loop_
_entity.id
_entity.type
_entity.pdbx_description
1 polymer ?
#
loop_
_entity_poly.entity_id
_entity_poly.type
_entity_poly.pdbx_seq_one_letter_code
_entity_poly.pdbx_strand_id
1 'polypeptide(L)'
;MTLIQAFRKRLFYFLNFKKFKKFSKSAVFIKPDIIQGYKYISIGNNVVFQSMAWILAFKQDGIEPSLIIEDGTVIGRFSHIVSLRKVVIRSNVLIADKVYISDNIHEYKDINLPIMKQPILYKADVEIGENSWIGENVSVIGVKIGKHCIIGANSVVTKNIPDYSIAVGNPAVVIKKYNIHTQKWDSAYANI
;
A
#
# COMPACT_ATOMS: atom_id res chain seq x y z
N MET A 1 -16.93 17.25 9.58
CA MET A 1 -15.52 17.53 9.96
C MET A 1 -15.52 18.71 10.91
N THR A 2 -14.88 18.59 12.08
CA THR A 2 -14.90 19.67 13.08
C THR A 2 -13.95 20.81 12.70
N LEU A 3 -14.17 22.02 13.20
CA LEU A 3 -13.26 23.17 13.04
C LEU A 3 -11.83 22.83 13.48
N ILE A 4 -11.69 22.08 14.57
CA ILE A 4 -10.40 21.60 15.11
C ILE A 4 -9.70 20.68 14.10
N GLN A 5 -10.43 19.77 13.46
CA GLN A 5 -9.87 18.88 12.42
C GLN A 5 -9.41 19.69 11.20
N ALA A 6 -10.19 20.68 10.77
CA ALA A 6 -9.80 21.54 9.64
C ALA A 6 -8.53 22.34 9.93
N PHE A 7 -8.39 22.89 11.14
CA PHE A 7 -7.18 23.59 11.57
C PHE A 7 -5.95 22.66 11.61
N ARG A 8 -6.07 21.48 12.25
CA ARG A 8 -4.99 20.47 12.31
C ARG A 8 -4.51 20.06 10.93
N LYS A 9 -5.41 19.87 9.98
CA LYS A 9 -5.08 19.56 8.57
C LYS A 9 -4.25 20.66 7.92
N ARG A 10 -4.69 21.93 8.04
CA ARG A 10 -3.96 23.08 7.50
C ARG A 10 -2.57 23.24 8.13
N LEU A 11 -2.48 23.08 9.45
CA LEU A 11 -1.21 23.14 10.17
C LEU A 11 -0.26 22.03 9.73
N PHE A 12 -0.74 20.78 9.64
CA PHE A 12 0.08 19.65 9.17
C PHE A 12 0.60 19.89 7.75
N TYR A 13 -0.26 20.38 6.84
CA TYR A 13 0.17 20.76 5.49
C TYR A 13 1.29 21.79 5.53
N PHE A 14 1.07 22.92 6.21
CA PHE A 14 2.03 24.01 6.28
C PHE A 14 3.39 23.59 6.86
N LEU A 15 3.39 22.70 7.86
CA LEU A 15 4.62 22.21 8.49
C LEU A 15 5.41 21.19 7.65
N ASN A 16 4.78 20.55 6.66
CA ASN A 16 5.37 19.40 5.96
C ASN A 16 5.41 19.49 4.44
N PHE A 17 4.72 20.43 3.79
CA PHE A 17 4.63 20.48 2.33
C PHE A 17 5.97 20.57 1.58
N LYS A 18 6.98 21.22 2.18
CA LYS A 18 8.33 21.28 1.61
C LYS A 18 9.18 20.02 1.86
N LYS A 19 8.74 19.13 2.75
CA LYS A 19 9.48 17.90 3.08
C LYS A 19 9.19 16.78 2.09
N PHE A 20 7.96 16.73 1.58
CA PHE A 20 7.51 15.70 0.63
C PHE A 20 8.04 15.95 -0.78
N LYS A 21 8.21 14.89 -1.58
CA LYS A 21 8.50 15.00 -3.02
C LYS A 21 7.37 15.72 -3.77
N LYS A 22 6.13 15.31 -3.46
CA LYS A 22 4.89 15.96 -3.89
C LYS A 22 3.88 15.79 -2.77
N PHE A 23 3.20 16.87 -2.37
CA PHE A 23 2.15 16.79 -1.36
C PHE A 23 1.00 17.73 -1.69
N SER A 24 -0.17 17.15 -1.98
CA SER A 24 -1.37 17.94 -2.23
C SER A 24 -1.92 18.61 -0.98
N LYS A 25 -2.48 19.81 -1.14
CA LYS A 25 -3.20 20.55 -0.09
C LYS A 25 -4.46 19.83 0.38
N SER A 26 -5.05 18.98 -0.46
CA SER A 26 -6.27 18.24 -0.15
C SER A 26 -6.03 16.87 0.48
N ALA A 27 -4.77 16.44 0.60
CA ALA A 27 -4.43 15.23 1.32
C ALA A 27 -4.62 15.41 2.84
N VAL A 28 -5.10 14.36 3.49
CA VAL A 28 -5.53 14.37 4.88
C VAL A 28 -4.81 13.29 5.67
N PHE A 29 -4.19 13.68 6.78
CA PHE A 29 -3.67 12.76 7.79
C PHE A 29 -4.48 12.88 9.08
N ILE A 30 -5.10 11.79 9.51
CA ILE A 30 -5.79 11.71 10.80
C ILE A 30 -4.75 11.19 11.80
N LYS A 31 -4.18 12.07 12.62
CA LYS A 31 -3.04 11.73 13.49
C LYS A 31 -3.36 10.70 14.60
N PRO A 32 -2.33 10.08 15.22
CA PRO A 32 -0.89 10.20 14.96
C PRO A 32 -0.40 9.22 13.88
N ASP A 33 0.57 9.62 13.06
CA ASP A 33 1.17 8.77 12.01
C ASP A 33 2.69 8.94 12.03
N ILE A 34 3.41 7.86 11.75
CA ILE A 34 4.86 7.84 11.62
C ILE A 34 5.19 7.92 10.14
N ILE A 35 5.94 8.94 9.74
CA ILE A 35 6.35 9.13 8.34
C ILE A 35 7.85 9.36 8.30
N GLN A 36 8.55 8.56 7.51
CA GLN A 36 9.99 8.64 7.33
C GLN A 36 10.32 8.66 5.83
N GLY A 37 11.31 9.47 5.46
CA GLY A 37 11.70 9.60 4.06
C GLY A 37 10.80 10.47 3.20
N TYR A 38 10.19 11.50 3.79
CA TYR A 38 9.30 12.46 3.13
C TYR A 38 9.70 12.80 1.68
N LYS A 39 10.97 13.12 1.43
CA LYS A 39 11.50 13.54 0.12
C LYS A 39 11.39 12.48 -1.00
N TYR A 40 11.02 11.24 -0.65
CA TYR A 40 10.81 10.11 -1.56
C TYR A 40 9.32 9.77 -1.75
N ILE A 41 8.43 10.49 -1.06
CA ILE A 41 7.01 10.20 -1.01
C ILE A 41 6.25 11.26 -1.82
N SER A 42 5.42 10.80 -2.75
CA SER A 42 4.50 11.60 -3.55
C SER A 42 3.06 11.25 -3.18
N ILE A 43 2.28 12.24 -2.75
CA ILE A 43 0.88 12.07 -2.36
C ILE A 43 0.00 12.97 -3.23
N GLY A 44 -0.96 12.32 -3.88
CA GLY A 44 -1.98 12.90 -4.76
C GLY A 44 -3.06 13.70 -4.02
N ASN A 45 -4.08 14.10 -4.77
CA ASN A 45 -5.22 14.85 -4.28
C ASN A 45 -6.18 13.94 -3.52
N ASN A 46 -6.81 14.47 -2.47
CA ASN A 46 -7.88 13.79 -1.73
C ASN A 46 -7.48 12.42 -1.15
N VAL A 47 -6.18 12.20 -0.94
CA VAL A 47 -5.70 11.01 -0.23
C VAL A 47 -6.02 11.14 1.25
N VAL A 48 -6.57 10.09 1.85
CA VAL A 48 -6.92 10.07 3.28
C VAL A 48 -6.13 8.97 3.98
N PHE A 49 -5.32 9.35 4.95
CA PHE A 49 -4.73 8.44 5.92
C PHE A 49 -5.55 8.49 7.21
N GLN A 50 -6.09 7.35 7.62
CA GLN A 50 -6.63 7.16 8.96
C GLN A 50 -5.49 7.02 9.99
N SER A 51 -5.84 7.08 11.28
CA SER A 51 -4.86 7.10 12.37
C SER A 51 -3.94 5.90 12.45
N MET A 52 -2.74 6.18 12.95
CA MET A 52 -1.71 5.19 13.26
C MET A 52 -1.10 4.55 12.01
N ALA A 53 -1.10 5.22 10.87
CA ALA A 53 -0.38 4.74 9.71
C ALA A 53 1.14 4.87 9.91
N TRP A 54 1.89 3.86 9.46
CA TRP A 54 3.36 3.92 9.40
C TRP A 54 3.78 3.91 7.93
N ILE A 55 4.35 5.01 7.48
CA ILE A 55 4.79 5.21 6.11
C ILE A 55 6.31 5.39 6.09
N LEU A 56 7.01 4.50 5.39
CA LEU A 56 8.46 4.44 5.37
C LEU A 56 8.95 4.36 3.91
N ALA A 57 9.75 5.32 3.49
CA ALA A 57 10.50 5.25 2.24
C ALA A 57 11.98 5.53 2.54
N PHE A 58 12.84 4.52 2.61
CA PHE A 58 14.24 4.73 3.02
C PHE A 58 15.25 4.36 1.94
N LYS A 59 16.30 5.16 1.85
CA LYS A 59 17.42 4.97 0.93
C LYS A 59 18.32 3.87 1.47
N GLN A 60 18.61 2.88 0.64
CA GLN A 60 19.54 1.80 0.95
C GLN A 60 20.48 1.60 -0.24
N ASP A 61 21.76 1.40 0.04
CA ASP A 61 22.80 1.12 -0.95
C ASP A 61 22.89 2.18 -2.05
N GLY A 62 22.76 3.46 -1.68
CA GLY A 62 22.82 4.58 -2.63
C GLY A 62 21.58 4.74 -3.52
N ILE A 63 20.65 3.79 -3.52
CA ILE A 63 19.46 3.79 -4.38
C ILE A 63 18.30 4.46 -3.66
N GLU A 64 17.72 5.47 -4.32
CA GLU A 64 16.60 6.24 -3.80
C GLU A 64 15.27 5.48 -3.98
N PRO A 65 14.44 5.37 -2.93
CA PRO A 65 13.13 4.75 -3.05
C PRO A 65 12.12 5.72 -3.69
N SER A 66 10.96 5.18 -4.09
CA SER A 66 9.83 5.96 -4.56
C SER A 66 8.52 5.36 -4.05
N LEU A 67 7.86 6.07 -3.13
CA LEU A 67 6.50 5.75 -2.70
C LEU A 67 5.53 6.76 -3.33
N ILE A 68 4.60 6.26 -4.14
CA ILE A 68 3.61 7.08 -4.84
C ILE A 68 2.22 6.62 -4.41
N ILE A 69 1.41 7.55 -3.93
CA ILE A 69 0.01 7.34 -3.59
C ILE A 69 -0.80 8.35 -4.38
N GLU A 70 -1.57 7.86 -5.34
CA GLU A 70 -2.34 8.70 -6.27
C GLU A 70 -3.70 9.11 -5.70
N ASP A 71 -4.47 9.83 -6.52
CA ASP A 71 -5.62 10.61 -6.10
C ASP A 71 -6.77 9.74 -5.57
N GLY A 72 -7.52 10.26 -4.60
CA GLY A 72 -8.75 9.63 -4.09
C GLY A 72 -8.55 8.35 -3.26
N THR A 73 -7.31 7.95 -3.01
CA THR A 73 -6.98 6.73 -2.25
C THR A 73 -7.19 6.94 -0.74
N VAL A 74 -7.77 5.93 -0.09
CA VAL A 74 -8.01 5.90 1.36
C VAL A 74 -7.20 4.79 1.99
N ILE A 75 -6.49 5.11 3.06
CA ILE A 75 -5.62 4.21 3.82
C ILE A 75 -6.17 4.09 5.24
N GLY A 76 -6.56 2.86 5.59
CA GLY A 76 -7.09 2.51 6.91
C GLY A 76 -6.08 2.66 8.04
N ARG A 77 -6.59 2.51 9.25
CA ARG A 77 -5.84 2.67 10.51
C ARG A 77 -4.79 1.59 10.63
N PHE A 78 -3.67 1.88 11.29
CA PHE A 78 -2.60 0.90 11.56
C PHE A 78 -1.97 0.27 10.31
N SER A 79 -2.20 0.82 9.12
CA SER A 79 -1.59 0.33 7.90
C SER A 79 -0.11 0.72 7.84
N HIS A 80 0.73 -0.21 7.39
CA HIS A 80 2.17 -0.07 7.33
C HIS A 80 2.65 -0.23 5.88
N ILE A 81 3.24 0.82 5.32
CA ILE A 81 3.68 0.89 3.93
C ILE A 81 5.18 1.17 3.90
N VAL A 82 5.94 0.23 3.35
CA VAL A 82 7.40 0.29 3.26
C VAL A 82 7.85 0.26 1.80
N SER A 83 8.63 1.25 1.39
CA SER A 83 9.27 1.31 0.08
C SER A 83 10.79 1.39 0.21
N LEU A 84 11.46 0.35 -0.28
CA LEU A 84 12.90 0.26 -0.43
C LEU A 84 13.37 0.68 -1.83
N ARG A 85 12.54 0.41 -2.85
CA ARG A 85 12.77 0.75 -4.26
C ARG A 85 11.55 1.43 -4.85
N LYS A 86 10.39 0.77 -4.90
CA LYS A 86 9.20 1.33 -5.54
C LYS A 86 7.91 0.67 -5.06
N VAL A 87 7.04 1.51 -4.52
CA VAL A 87 5.65 1.17 -4.18
C VAL A 87 4.74 2.21 -4.82
N VAL A 88 3.77 1.74 -5.60
CA VAL A 88 2.78 2.60 -6.26
C VAL A 88 1.38 2.14 -5.88
N ILE A 89 0.62 3.03 -5.26
CA ILE A 89 -0.81 2.84 -4.99
C ILE A 89 -1.54 3.79 -5.92
N ARG A 90 -2.26 3.22 -6.89
CA ARG A 90 -2.97 3.98 -7.91
C ARG A 90 -4.19 4.69 -7.36
N SER A 91 -4.90 5.40 -8.23
CA SER A 91 -6.02 6.23 -7.85
C SER A 91 -7.24 5.42 -7.37
N ASN A 92 -8.01 6.00 -6.44
CA ASN A 92 -9.25 5.44 -5.89
C ASN A 92 -9.11 4.03 -5.28
N VAL A 93 -7.94 3.70 -4.72
CA VAL A 93 -7.76 2.45 -4.00
C VAL A 93 -8.31 2.62 -2.58
N LEU A 94 -9.12 1.66 -2.14
CA LEU A 94 -9.56 1.57 -0.75
C LEU A 94 -8.68 0.54 -0.04
N ILE A 95 -7.92 0.98 0.95
CA ILE A 95 -7.11 0.11 1.82
C ILE A 95 -7.76 0.11 3.19
N ALA A 96 -8.18 -1.06 3.66
CA ALA A 96 -8.75 -1.23 4.99
C ALA A 96 -7.70 -1.10 6.10
N ASP A 97 -8.10 -1.36 7.34
CA ASP A 97 -7.21 -1.25 8.49
C ASP A 97 -6.16 -2.37 8.52
N LYS A 98 -5.02 -2.10 9.18
CA LYS A 98 -3.95 -3.07 9.49
C LYS A 98 -3.34 -3.73 8.25
N VAL A 99 -3.36 -3.05 7.11
CA VAL A 99 -2.77 -3.59 5.87
C VAL A 99 -1.27 -3.35 5.86
N TYR A 100 -0.50 -4.39 5.55
CA TYR A 100 0.95 -4.32 5.35
C TYR A 100 1.30 -4.37 3.86
N ILE A 101 2.10 -3.41 3.40
CA ILE A 101 2.56 -3.31 2.01
C ILE A 101 4.07 -3.11 2.02
N SER A 102 4.81 -4.01 1.36
CA SER A 102 6.27 -3.91 1.27
C SER A 102 6.82 -4.46 -0.04
N ASP A 103 7.83 -3.79 -0.59
CA ASP A 103 8.62 -4.24 -1.75
C ASP A 103 9.89 -5.02 -1.35
N ASN A 104 10.08 -5.30 -0.06
CA ASN A 104 11.30 -5.88 0.50
C ASN A 104 11.04 -7.00 1.52
N ILE A 105 12.10 -7.75 1.80
CA ILE A 105 12.19 -8.82 2.79
C ILE A 105 13.56 -8.78 3.47
N HIS A 106 13.76 -9.54 4.54
CA HIS A 106 15.10 -9.77 5.09
C HIS A 106 15.78 -10.98 4.40
N GLU A 107 17.10 -10.89 4.19
CA GLU A 107 17.94 -12.05 3.87
C GLU A 107 17.93 -13.02 5.06
N TYR A 108 18.09 -14.32 4.80
CA TYR A 108 18.07 -15.38 5.83
C TYR A 108 19.16 -16.45 5.64
N LYS A 109 20.09 -16.26 4.69
CA LYS A 109 21.03 -17.32 4.27
C LYS A 109 22.15 -17.61 5.27
N ASP A 110 22.61 -16.62 6.03
CA ASP A 110 23.68 -16.82 7.02
C ASP A 110 23.12 -17.26 8.37
N ILE A 111 23.16 -18.57 8.63
CA ILE A 111 22.62 -19.14 9.87
C ILE A 111 23.39 -18.75 11.15
N ASN A 112 24.57 -18.12 11.02
CA ASN A 112 25.38 -17.70 12.16
C ASN A 112 25.13 -16.24 12.56
N LEU A 113 24.36 -15.49 11.75
CA LEU A 113 23.98 -14.12 12.05
C LEU A 113 22.48 -14.05 12.45
N PRO A 114 22.12 -13.26 13.46
CA PRO A 114 20.72 -12.92 13.69
C PRO A 114 20.14 -12.17 12.48
N ILE A 115 18.87 -12.46 12.10
CA ILE A 115 18.19 -11.84 10.95
C ILE A 115 18.29 -10.30 10.95
N MET A 116 18.21 -9.66 12.13
CA MET A 116 18.30 -8.20 12.24
C MET A 116 19.66 -7.61 11.85
N LYS A 117 20.72 -8.43 11.83
CA LYS A 117 22.06 -8.05 11.37
C LYS A 117 22.29 -8.41 9.90
N GLN A 118 21.33 -9.08 9.27
CA GLN A 118 21.40 -9.46 7.87
C GLN A 118 20.79 -8.39 6.96
N PRO A 119 21.21 -8.32 5.68
CA PRO A 119 20.71 -7.31 4.75
C PRO A 119 19.19 -7.36 4.55
N ILE A 120 18.61 -6.18 4.29
CA ILE A 120 17.27 -6.07 3.72
C ILE A 120 17.41 -6.21 2.20
N LEU A 121 16.62 -7.09 1.61
CA LEU A 121 16.59 -7.37 0.18
C LEU A 121 15.37 -6.74 -0.46
N TYR A 122 15.58 -6.11 -1.61
CA TYR A 122 14.50 -5.80 -2.53
C TYR A 122 13.93 -7.10 -3.12
N LYS A 123 12.62 -7.29 -3.02
CA LYS A 123 11.92 -8.46 -3.56
C LYS A 123 11.41 -8.19 -4.97
N ALA A 124 10.56 -7.18 -5.11
CA ALA A 124 10.00 -6.71 -6.38
C ALA A 124 9.18 -5.44 -6.13
N ASP A 125 8.99 -4.62 -7.16
CA ASP A 125 8.09 -3.47 -7.14
C ASP A 125 6.70 -3.90 -6.64
N VAL A 126 6.07 -3.04 -5.84
CA VAL A 126 4.64 -3.19 -5.52
C VAL A 126 3.83 -2.19 -6.33
N GLU A 127 2.76 -2.69 -6.95
CA GLU A 127 1.75 -1.86 -7.59
C GLU A 127 0.36 -2.34 -7.20
N ILE A 128 -0.52 -1.43 -6.76
CA ILE A 128 -1.93 -1.70 -6.51
C ILE A 128 -2.76 -0.87 -7.49
N GLY A 129 -3.42 -1.55 -8.41
CA GLY A 129 -4.15 -0.94 -9.52
C GLY A 129 -5.41 -0.19 -9.09
N GLU A 130 -5.83 0.74 -9.96
CA GLU A 130 -6.94 1.67 -9.72
C GLU A 130 -8.23 0.98 -9.32
N ASN A 131 -9.03 1.65 -8.49
CA ASN A 131 -10.36 1.19 -8.06
C ASN A 131 -10.38 -0.18 -7.35
N SER A 132 -9.23 -0.62 -6.81
CA SER A 132 -9.13 -1.87 -6.07
C SER A 132 -9.46 -1.69 -4.59
N TRP A 133 -9.91 -2.76 -3.95
CA TRP A 133 -10.12 -2.82 -2.50
C TRP A 133 -9.20 -3.86 -1.87
N ILE A 134 -8.46 -3.43 -0.85
CA ILE A 134 -7.58 -4.27 -0.04
C ILE A 134 -8.23 -4.45 1.33
N GLY A 135 -8.65 -5.67 1.64
CA GLY A 135 -9.34 -6.04 2.87
C GLY A 135 -8.48 -5.89 4.13
N GLU A 136 -9.13 -5.92 5.30
CA GLU A 136 -8.45 -5.73 6.59
C GLU A 136 -7.39 -6.81 6.81
N ASN A 137 -6.25 -6.42 7.40
CA ASN A 137 -5.16 -7.33 7.78
C ASN A 137 -4.53 -8.09 6.59
N VAL A 138 -4.62 -7.55 5.38
CA VAL A 138 -3.92 -8.10 4.20
C VAL A 138 -2.43 -7.75 4.23
N SER A 139 -1.58 -8.68 3.80
CA SER A 139 -0.17 -8.44 3.51
C SER A 139 0.11 -8.52 2.02
N VAL A 140 0.71 -7.48 1.44
CA VAL A 140 1.14 -7.41 0.02
C VAL A 140 2.66 -7.31 -0.02
N ILE A 141 3.34 -8.32 -0.58
CA ILE A 141 4.80 -8.46 -0.47
C ILE A 141 5.43 -8.65 -1.86
N GLY A 142 5.92 -7.55 -2.45
CA GLY A 142 6.64 -7.52 -3.72
C GLY A 142 5.88 -8.13 -4.89
N VAL A 143 4.72 -7.55 -5.23
CA VAL A 143 3.80 -8.04 -6.27
C VAL A 143 2.99 -6.91 -6.89
N LYS A 144 2.40 -7.18 -8.06
CA LYS A 144 1.41 -6.32 -8.70
C LYS A 144 -0.01 -6.87 -8.52
N ILE A 145 -0.92 -6.04 -8.01
CA ILE A 145 -2.36 -6.26 -8.01
C ILE A 145 -2.95 -5.37 -9.12
N GLY A 146 -3.70 -5.98 -10.04
CA GLY A 146 -4.35 -5.29 -11.14
C GLY A 146 -5.44 -4.30 -10.71
N LYS A 147 -6.06 -3.63 -11.68
CA LYS A 147 -7.19 -2.70 -11.41
C LYS A 147 -8.47 -3.45 -11.08
N HIS A 148 -9.38 -2.79 -10.36
CA HIS A 148 -10.68 -3.34 -9.95
C HIS A 148 -10.57 -4.71 -9.25
N CYS A 149 -9.48 -4.93 -8.51
CA CYS A 149 -9.31 -6.14 -7.74
C CYS A 149 -9.93 -6.03 -6.35
N ILE A 150 -10.38 -7.15 -5.80
CA ILE A 150 -10.78 -7.27 -4.40
C ILE A 150 -9.87 -8.30 -3.75
N ILE A 151 -9.11 -7.88 -2.74
CA ILE A 151 -8.32 -8.78 -1.91
C ILE A 151 -9.06 -8.98 -0.59
N GLY A 152 -9.51 -10.22 -0.32
CA GLY A 152 -10.23 -10.53 0.90
C GLY A 152 -9.38 -10.34 2.16
N ALA A 153 -10.03 -10.06 3.28
CA ALA A 153 -9.37 -9.86 4.57
C ALA A 153 -8.46 -11.06 4.95
N ASN A 154 -7.40 -10.77 5.72
CA ASN A 154 -6.40 -11.74 6.17
C ASN A 154 -5.63 -12.48 5.05
N SER A 155 -5.64 -11.96 3.82
CA SER A 155 -4.92 -12.59 2.72
C SER A 155 -3.43 -12.22 2.69
N VAL A 156 -2.59 -13.11 2.19
CA VAL A 156 -1.14 -12.86 1.98
C VAL A 156 -0.83 -12.95 0.49
N VAL A 157 -0.64 -11.80 -0.14
CA VAL A 157 -0.44 -11.66 -1.58
C VAL A 157 1.06 -11.71 -1.90
N THR A 158 1.50 -12.85 -2.40
CA THR A 158 2.90 -13.14 -2.77
C THR A 158 3.09 -13.47 -4.25
N LYS A 159 2.00 -13.48 -5.03
CA LYS A 159 1.99 -13.58 -6.49
C LYS A 159 1.13 -12.47 -7.09
N ASN A 160 1.41 -12.10 -8.34
CA ASN A 160 0.64 -11.07 -9.04
C ASN A 160 -0.85 -11.47 -9.17
N ILE A 161 -1.74 -10.50 -9.00
CA ILE A 161 -3.19 -10.68 -9.16
C ILE A 161 -3.62 -9.92 -10.43
N PRO A 162 -4.25 -10.58 -11.42
CA PRO A 162 -4.64 -9.93 -12.65
C PRO A 162 -5.84 -9.00 -12.45
N ASP A 163 -6.01 -8.03 -13.35
CA ASP A 163 -7.15 -7.11 -13.37
C ASP A 163 -8.50 -7.83 -13.20
N TYR A 164 -9.44 -7.15 -12.55
CA TYR A 164 -10.81 -7.60 -12.34
C TYR A 164 -10.89 -8.99 -11.68
N SER A 165 -10.11 -9.19 -10.63
CA SER A 165 -10.05 -10.45 -9.88
C SER A 165 -10.45 -10.26 -8.43
N ILE A 166 -11.09 -11.27 -7.86
CA ILE A 166 -11.25 -11.41 -6.41
C ILE A 166 -10.28 -12.49 -5.96
N ALA A 167 -9.40 -12.17 -5.01
CA ALA A 167 -8.44 -13.11 -4.46
C ALA A 167 -8.52 -13.16 -2.93
N VAL A 168 -8.39 -14.36 -2.37
CA VAL A 168 -8.42 -14.58 -0.91
C VAL A 168 -7.40 -15.63 -0.48
N GLY A 169 -7.05 -15.65 0.81
CA GLY A 169 -6.28 -16.72 1.45
C GLY A 169 -4.80 -16.42 1.65
N ASN A 170 -4.09 -17.39 2.22
CA ASN A 170 -2.65 -17.34 2.48
C ASN A 170 -1.99 -18.65 2.00
N PRO A 171 -1.31 -18.68 0.85
CA PRO A 171 -1.14 -17.55 -0.08
C PRO A 171 -2.47 -17.19 -0.77
N ALA A 172 -2.62 -15.93 -1.18
CA ALA A 172 -3.81 -15.45 -1.86
C ALA A 172 -3.96 -16.11 -3.24
N VAL A 173 -5.15 -16.62 -3.53
CA VAL A 173 -5.51 -17.23 -4.81
C VAL A 173 -6.74 -16.55 -5.40
N VAL A 174 -6.78 -16.42 -6.72
CA VAL A 174 -7.94 -15.84 -7.43
C VAL A 174 -9.11 -16.82 -7.36
N ILE A 175 -10.25 -16.34 -6.87
CA ILE A 175 -11.47 -17.13 -6.66
C ILE A 175 -12.60 -16.74 -7.60
N LYS A 176 -12.57 -15.50 -8.10
CA LYS A 176 -13.49 -15.01 -9.12
C LYS A 176 -12.79 -14.09 -10.08
N LYS A 177 -13.26 -14.07 -11.32
CA LYS A 177 -12.82 -13.13 -12.35
C LYS A 177 -14.04 -12.49 -13.01
N TYR A 178 -13.97 -11.19 -13.26
CA TYR A 178 -15.02 -10.52 -13.99
C TYR A 178 -14.95 -10.90 -15.46
N ASN A 179 -16.07 -11.34 -16.01
CA ASN A 179 -16.22 -11.64 -17.41
C ASN A 179 -16.89 -10.46 -18.10
N ILE A 180 -16.14 -9.80 -18.98
CA ILE A 180 -16.59 -8.61 -19.70
C ILE A 180 -17.74 -8.89 -20.68
N HIS A 181 -17.87 -10.13 -21.17
CA HIS A 181 -18.91 -10.51 -22.12
C HIS A 181 -20.23 -10.80 -21.41
N THR A 182 -20.18 -11.50 -20.28
CA THR A 182 -21.38 -11.85 -19.51
C THR A 182 -21.76 -10.79 -18.46
N GLN A 183 -20.87 -9.83 -18.22
CA GLN A 183 -20.98 -8.81 -17.16
C GLN A 183 -21.19 -9.41 -15.76
N LYS A 184 -20.59 -10.57 -15.52
CA LYS A 184 -20.72 -11.32 -14.25
C LYS A 184 -19.37 -11.67 -13.70
N TRP A 185 -19.35 -11.92 -12.39
CA TRP A 185 -18.20 -12.50 -11.71
C TRP A 185 -18.30 -14.02 -11.78
N ASP A 186 -17.49 -14.60 -12.65
CA ASP A 186 -17.41 -16.05 -12.81
C ASP A 186 -16.46 -16.61 -11.75
N SER A 187 -16.80 -17.76 -11.18
CA SER A 187 -15.88 -18.49 -10.31
C SER A 187 -14.63 -18.85 -11.09
N ALA A 188 -13.46 -18.51 -10.55
CA ALA A 188 -12.18 -18.96 -11.07
C ALA A 188 -11.89 -20.43 -10.72
N TYR A 189 -12.73 -21.02 -9.86
CA TYR A 189 -12.72 -22.43 -9.51
C TYR A 189 -13.59 -23.25 -10.45
N ALA A 190 -12.98 -24.22 -11.13
CA ALA A 190 -13.60 -25.52 -11.35
C ALA A 190 -13.09 -26.44 -10.22
N ASN A 191 -13.85 -26.56 -9.13
CA ASN A 191 -13.65 -27.48 -8.00
C ASN A 191 -12.37 -27.27 -7.16
N ILE A 192 -12.57 -26.83 -5.90
CA ILE A 192 -11.61 -27.06 -4.80
C ILE A 192 -11.93 -28.42 -4.19
#